data_AF-A0A931XXB4-F1
#
_entry.id   AF-A0A931XXB4-F1
#
_cell.length_a   1.000
_cell.length_b   1.000
_cell.length_c   1.000
_cell.angle_alpha   90.00
_cell.angle_beta   90.00
_cell.angle_gamma   90.00
#
_symmetry.space_group_name_H-M   'P 1'
#
loop_
_entity.id
_entity.type
_entity.pdbx_description
1 polymer ?
#
loop_
_entity_poly.entity_id
_entity_poly.type
_entity_poly.pdbx_seq_one_letter_code
_entity_poly.pdbx_strand_id
1 'polypeptide(L)'
;MSTENDYGIDVSTFLDGDLDPYFRPLSGPRVVAEAVVRRWTTPSGGLFFEPGFGVDVRELASQAMTPQALFTLGAQLAAQAEEDERVQSAHVDVSFNTQTRKLLVRADVHTAAGPFALVVSVDRLSVELLEPR
;
A
#
# COMPACT_ATOMS: atom_id res chain seq x y z
N MET A 1 -12.69 5.76 26.58
CA MET A 1 -12.15 5.19 25.34
C MET A 1 -11.45 6.34 24.65
N SER A 2 -10.12 6.39 24.72
CA SER A 2 -9.35 7.51 24.15
C SER A 2 -9.49 7.48 22.63
N THR A 3 -9.85 8.60 22.03
CA THR A 3 -10.04 8.86 20.60
C THR A 3 -8.74 8.85 19.79
N GLU A 4 -7.64 8.32 20.36
CA GLU A 4 -6.28 8.46 19.82
C GLU A 4 -5.93 7.38 18.79
N ASN A 5 -6.71 6.30 18.70
CA ASN A 5 -6.49 5.16 17.80
C ASN A 5 -7.64 4.92 16.81
N ASP A 6 -8.56 5.88 16.66
CA ASP A 6 -9.71 5.73 15.76
C ASP A 6 -9.38 6.32 14.38
N TYR A 7 -9.17 5.43 13.40
CA TYR A 7 -8.94 5.79 11.99
C TYR A 7 -10.22 5.76 11.15
N GLY A 8 -11.38 5.64 11.81
CA GLY A 8 -12.67 5.39 11.18
C GLY A 8 -12.90 3.90 10.91
N ILE A 9 -14.03 3.64 10.24
CA ILE A 9 -14.45 2.32 9.77
C ILE A 9 -14.48 2.33 8.25
N ASP A 10 -13.95 1.27 7.64
CA ASP A 10 -13.95 1.07 6.19
C ASP A 10 -14.40 -0.36 5.87
N VAL A 11 -14.42 -0.72 4.58
CA VAL A 11 -14.63 -2.08 4.09
C VAL A 11 -13.40 -2.51 3.31
N SER A 12 -12.98 -3.76 3.50
CA SER A 12 -11.79 -4.25 2.83
C SER A 12 -11.99 -4.34 1.32
N THR A 13 -10.97 -3.94 0.55
CA THR A 13 -10.90 -4.14 -0.91
C THR A 13 -9.82 -5.13 -1.32
N PHE A 14 -9.40 -5.97 -0.37
CA PHE A 14 -8.34 -6.95 -0.55
C PHE A 14 -8.74 -8.35 -0.08
N LEU A 15 -10.02 -8.60 0.21
CA LEU A 15 -10.48 -9.96 0.52
C LEU A 15 -10.42 -10.78 -0.77
N ASP A 16 -9.53 -11.77 -0.80
CA ASP A 16 -9.25 -12.56 -2.01
C ASP A 16 -8.90 -11.69 -3.24
N GLY A 17 -8.35 -10.49 -2.99
CA GLY A 17 -7.98 -9.52 -4.03
C GLY A 17 -9.10 -8.62 -4.52
N ASP A 18 -10.27 -8.58 -3.85
CA ASP A 18 -11.41 -7.73 -4.23
C ASP A 18 -12.15 -7.16 -2.99
N LEU A 19 -13.18 -6.36 -3.24
CA LEU A 19 -14.14 -5.87 -2.25
C LEU A 19 -14.74 -7.02 -1.43
N ASP A 20 -14.69 -6.90 -0.11
CA ASP A 20 -15.36 -7.84 0.79
C ASP A 20 -16.88 -7.81 0.51
N PRO A 21 -17.46 -8.90 -0.03
CA PRO A 21 -18.85 -8.93 -0.44
C PRO A 21 -19.82 -8.89 0.76
N TYR A 22 -19.31 -9.12 1.98
CA TYR A 22 -20.08 -9.05 3.21
C TYR A 22 -19.99 -7.68 3.88
N PHE A 23 -19.20 -6.74 3.34
CA PHE A 23 -19.01 -5.40 3.88
C PHE A 23 -18.68 -5.40 5.37
N ARG A 24 -17.85 -6.36 5.81
CA ARG A 24 -17.46 -6.46 7.21
C ARG A 24 -16.64 -5.23 7.61
N PRO A 25 -16.89 -4.65 8.80
CA PRO A 25 -16.21 -3.43 9.22
C PRO A 25 -14.72 -3.70 9.43
N LEU A 26 -13.91 -2.95 8.68
CA LEU A 26 -12.48 -2.80 8.87
C LEU A 26 -12.24 -1.64 9.84
N SER A 27 -11.34 -1.83 10.80
CA SER A 27 -11.02 -0.81 11.81
C SER A 27 -9.53 -0.86 12.20
N GLY A 28 -9.08 0.15 12.94
CA GLY A 28 -7.70 0.25 13.41
C GLY A 28 -6.69 0.54 12.30
N PRO A 29 -5.38 0.29 12.54
CA PRO A 29 -4.31 0.62 11.59
C PRO A 29 -4.48 -0.01 10.20
N ARG A 30 -5.22 -1.12 10.12
CA ARG A 30 -5.51 -1.78 8.85
C ARG A 30 -6.31 -0.91 7.87
N VAL A 31 -7.14 0.02 8.36
CA VAL A 31 -7.83 1.00 7.51
C VAL A 31 -6.82 1.87 6.77
N VAL A 32 -5.80 2.36 7.46
CA VAL A 32 -4.74 3.17 6.86
C VAL A 32 -3.88 2.31 5.92
N ALA A 33 -3.54 1.08 6.33
CA ALA A 33 -2.79 0.16 5.49
C ALA A 33 -3.48 -0.10 4.15
N GLU A 34 -4.77 -0.43 4.15
CA GLU A 34 -5.52 -0.68 2.89
C GLU A 34 -5.69 0.60 2.06
N ALA A 35 -5.84 1.78 2.68
CA ALA A 35 -5.83 3.05 1.96
C ALA A 35 -4.49 3.31 1.25
N VAL A 36 -3.37 3.08 1.92
CA VAL A 36 -2.02 3.18 1.33
C VAL A 36 -1.85 2.18 0.18
N VAL A 37 -2.26 0.92 0.36
CA VAL A 37 -2.14 -0.08 -0.72
C VAL A 37 -3.00 0.29 -1.92
N ARG A 38 -4.20 0.87 -1.73
CA ARG A 38 -5.01 1.39 -2.84
C ARG A 38 -4.25 2.45 -3.65
N ARG A 39 -3.54 3.38 -3.00
CA ARG A 39 -2.65 4.33 -3.70
C ARG A 39 -1.57 3.60 -4.50
N TRP A 40 -0.97 2.55 -3.94
CA TRP A 40 0.06 1.78 -4.65
C TRP A 40 -0.45 0.95 -5.82
N THR A 41 -1.74 0.61 -5.85
CA THR A 41 -2.33 -0.25 -6.91
C THR A 41 -3.18 0.49 -7.92
N THR A 42 -3.60 1.74 -7.64
CA THR A 42 -4.35 2.54 -8.62
C THR A 42 -3.39 3.08 -9.70
N PRO A 43 -3.72 2.91 -10.99
CA PRO A 43 -2.96 3.49 -12.08
C PRO A 43 -2.89 5.01 -11.97
N SER A 44 -1.70 5.59 -12.18
CA SER A 44 -1.55 7.05 -12.26
C SER A 44 -2.49 7.63 -13.32
N GLY A 45 -3.22 8.68 -12.98
CA GLY A 45 -4.24 9.26 -13.86
C GLY A 45 -5.52 8.43 -14.00
N GLY A 46 -5.67 7.33 -13.24
CA GLY A 46 -6.88 6.50 -13.23
C GLY A 46 -8.11 7.20 -12.62
N LEU A 47 -7.89 8.23 -11.81
CA LEU A 47 -8.93 9.09 -11.24
C LEU A 47 -8.94 10.44 -11.96
N PHE A 48 -10.00 10.72 -12.74
CA PHE A 48 -10.10 11.95 -13.53
C PHE A 48 -10.06 13.24 -12.69
N PHE A 49 -10.45 13.15 -11.41
CA PHE A 49 -10.51 14.27 -10.47
C PHE A 49 -9.25 14.39 -9.59
N GLU A 50 -8.39 13.37 -9.56
CA GLU A 50 -7.14 13.37 -8.81
C GLU A 50 -6.02 12.70 -9.62
N PRO A 51 -5.49 13.38 -10.66
CA PRO A 51 -4.54 12.76 -11.59
C PRO A 51 -3.24 12.28 -10.94
N GLY A 52 -2.87 12.87 -9.79
CA GLY A 52 -1.70 12.47 -9.00
C GLY A 52 -1.91 11.23 -8.11
N PHE A 53 -3.13 10.70 -8.05
CA PHE A 53 -3.43 9.52 -7.24
C PHE A 53 -2.84 8.27 -7.88
N GLY A 54 -1.92 7.65 -7.15
CA GLY A 54 -1.41 6.32 -7.40
C GLY A 54 -0.29 6.19 -8.43
N VAL A 55 0.35 5.02 -8.40
CA VAL A 55 1.58 4.68 -9.16
C VAL A 55 1.47 3.33 -9.90
N ASP A 56 0.49 2.50 -9.56
CA ASP A 56 0.36 1.07 -9.94
C ASP A 56 1.68 0.28 -10.00
N VAL A 57 2.06 -0.26 -8.83
CA VAL A 57 3.24 -1.11 -8.65
C VAL A 57 3.25 -2.37 -9.56
N ARG A 58 2.09 -2.82 -10.07
CA ARG A 58 2.00 -4.01 -10.94
C ARG A 58 2.53 -3.74 -12.34
N GLU A 59 2.30 -2.54 -12.86
CA GLU A 59 2.83 -2.12 -14.17
C GLU A 59 4.36 -2.08 -14.15
N LEU A 60 4.94 -1.69 -13.00
CA LEU A 60 6.37 -1.61 -12.81
C LEU A 60 7.04 -2.97 -12.61
N ALA A 61 6.35 -3.94 -12.00
CA ALA A 61 6.84 -5.32 -11.92
C ALA A 61 7.08 -5.99 -13.29
N SER A 62 6.54 -5.41 -14.37
CA SER A 62 6.76 -5.85 -15.75
C SER A 62 8.00 -5.23 -16.42
N GLN A 63 8.71 -4.32 -15.75
CA GLN A 63 9.91 -3.65 -16.26
C GLN A 63 11.21 -4.28 -15.71
N ALA A 64 12.36 -3.84 -16.23
CA ALA A 64 13.67 -4.30 -15.74
C ALA A 64 13.91 -3.82 -14.30
N MET A 65 13.89 -4.75 -13.34
CA MET A 65 14.10 -4.50 -11.91
C MET A 65 15.59 -4.36 -11.57
N THR A 66 16.18 -3.21 -11.90
CA THR A 66 17.53 -2.85 -11.45
C THR A 66 17.49 -2.35 -10.00
N PRO A 67 18.60 -2.39 -9.24
CA PRO A 67 18.64 -1.80 -7.90
C PRO A 67 18.24 -0.32 -7.86
N GLN A 68 18.61 0.44 -8.90
CA GLN A 68 18.20 1.84 -9.04
C GLN A 68 16.69 1.98 -9.27
N ALA A 69 16.09 1.13 -10.10
CA ALA A 69 14.64 1.13 -10.33
C ALA A 69 13.87 0.80 -9.05
N LEU A 70 14.34 -0.19 -8.28
CA LEU A 70 13.73 -0.56 -7.00
C LEU A 70 13.83 0.56 -5.96
N PHE A 71 14.97 1.25 -5.90
CA PHE A 71 15.15 2.41 -5.01
C PHE A 71 14.20 3.57 -5.38
N THR A 72 14.14 3.92 -6.67
CA THR A 72 13.21 4.95 -7.17
C THR A 72 11.76 4.59 -6.85
N LEU A 73 11.39 3.32 -7.04
CA LEU A 73 10.05 2.84 -6.71
C LEU A 73 9.75 2.96 -5.22
N GLY A 74 10.67 2.58 -4.34
CA GLY A 74 10.51 2.77 -2.88
C GLY A 74 10.22 4.23 -2.52
N ALA A 75 10.98 5.18 -3.08
CA ALA A 75 10.74 6.60 -2.86
C ALA A 75 9.36 7.08 -3.36
N GLN A 76 8.92 6.58 -4.52
CA GLN A 76 7.59 6.91 -5.06
C GLN A 76 6.45 6.35 -4.19
N LEU A 77 6.59 5.11 -3.71
CA LEU A 77 5.59 4.48 -2.84
C LEU A 77 5.52 5.16 -1.47
N ALA A 78 6.66 5.60 -0.92
CA ALA A 78 6.71 6.40 0.30
C ALA A 78 5.95 7.72 0.12
N ALA A 79 6.26 8.47 -0.96
CA ALA A 79 5.56 9.72 -1.26
C ALA A 79 4.04 9.51 -1.41
N GLN A 80 3.60 8.46 -2.10
CA GLN A 80 2.18 8.12 -2.20
C GLN A 80 1.55 7.76 -0.85
N ALA A 81 2.26 7.05 0.03
CA ALA A 81 1.74 6.72 1.35
C ALA A 81 1.54 7.99 2.20
N GLU A 82 2.44 8.97 2.09
CA GLU A 82 2.40 10.25 2.81
C GLU A 82 1.30 11.21 2.32
N GLU A 83 0.67 10.94 1.17
CA GLU A 83 -0.53 11.67 0.72
C GLU A 83 -1.82 11.24 1.45
N ASP A 84 -1.78 10.21 2.30
CA ASP A 84 -2.85 9.94 3.26
C ASP A 84 -2.60 10.78 4.52
N GLU A 85 -3.51 11.71 4.84
CA GLU A 85 -3.39 12.65 5.97
C GLU A 85 -3.19 12.01 7.35
N ARG A 86 -3.47 10.71 7.49
CA ARG A 86 -3.26 9.93 8.72
C ARG A 86 -1.82 9.40 8.83
N VAL A 87 -1.07 9.40 7.73
CA VAL A 87 0.34 9.02 7.64
C VAL A 87 1.20 10.27 7.86
N GLN A 88 2.06 10.24 8.87
CA GLN A 88 3.01 11.31 9.17
C GLN A 88 4.32 11.17 8.39
N SER A 89 4.75 9.93 8.16
CA SER A 89 5.92 9.58 7.34
C SER A 89 5.91 8.11 6.99
N ALA A 90 6.52 7.73 5.86
CA ALA A 90 6.69 6.33 5.47
C ALA A 90 8.11 6.05 4.98
N HIS A 91 8.68 4.93 5.42
CA HIS A 91 9.90 4.37 4.82
C HIS A 91 9.52 3.12 4.03
N VAL A 92 9.98 2.99 2.78
CA VAL A 92 9.59 1.88 1.91
C VAL A 92 10.81 1.24 1.25
N ASP A 93 10.97 -0.06 1.50
CA ASP A 93 11.96 -0.92 0.86
C ASP A 93 11.28 -1.86 -0.14
N VAL A 94 11.84 -1.91 -1.35
CA VAL A 94 11.32 -2.76 -2.43
C VAL A 94 12.36 -3.77 -2.86
N SER A 95 11.96 -5.04 -2.91
CA SER A 95 12.81 -6.14 -3.37
C SER A 95 12.09 -6.97 -4.42
N PHE A 96 12.85 -7.53 -5.37
CA PHE A 96 12.30 -8.38 -6.42
C PHE A 96 12.92 -9.78 -6.34
N ASN A 97 12.08 -10.80 -6.22
CA ASN A 97 12.49 -12.19 -6.31
C ASN A 97 12.37 -12.67 -7.75
N THR A 98 13.51 -12.93 -8.39
CA THR A 98 13.58 -13.35 -9.80
C THR A 98 13.06 -14.78 -10.04
N GLN A 99 13.11 -15.65 -9.02
CA GLN A 99 12.63 -17.03 -9.12
C GLN A 99 11.11 -17.08 -9.10
N THR A 100 10.48 -16.35 -8.18
CA THR A 100 9.02 -16.32 -8.04
C THR A 100 8.37 -15.22 -8.89
N ARG A 101 9.17 -14.32 -9.48
CA ARG A 101 8.72 -13.10 -10.18
C ARG A 101 7.76 -12.26 -9.34
N LYS A 102 8.05 -12.17 -8.04
CA LYS A 102 7.26 -11.38 -7.08
C LYS A 102 8.06 -10.19 -6.61
N LEU A 103 7.37 -9.06 -6.51
CA LEU A 103 7.87 -7.85 -5.89
C LEU A 103 7.36 -7.83 -4.45
N LEU A 104 8.26 -7.60 -3.51
CA LEU A 104 7.97 -7.55 -2.09
C LEU A 104 8.27 -6.16 -1.58
N VAL A 105 7.21 -5.44 -1.23
CA VAL A 105 7.24 -4.10 -0.65
C VAL A 105 7.15 -4.26 0.86
N ARG A 106 8.08 -3.63 1.58
CA ARG A 106 8.01 -3.48 3.04
C ARG A 106 7.97 -2.00 3.35
N ALA A 107 7.06 -1.60 4.20
CA ALA A 107 6.94 -0.22 4.62
C ALA A 107 6.82 -0.10 6.14
N ASP A 108 7.58 0.81 6.72
CA ASP A 108 7.40 1.28 8.09
C ASP A 108 6.59 2.57 8.01
N VAL A 109 5.32 2.53 8.44
CA VAL A 109 4.37 3.64 8.35
C VAL A 109 4.17 4.24 9.72
N HIS A 110 4.43 5.53 9.86
CA HIS A 110 4.25 6.27 11.10
C HIS A 110 2.94 7.07 11.07
N THR A 111 2.16 6.97 12.13
CA THR A 111 0.92 7.71 12.32
C THR A 111 0.86 8.32 13.71
N ALA A 112 -0.14 9.17 13.97
CA ALA A 112 -0.35 9.75 15.30
C ALA A 112 -0.58 8.71 16.40
N ALA A 113 -1.20 7.57 16.09
CA ALA A 113 -1.46 6.51 17.06
C ALA A 113 -0.27 5.54 17.28
N GLY A 114 0.79 5.70 16.49
CA GLY A 114 1.98 4.86 16.51
C GLY A 114 2.39 4.32 15.14
N PRO A 115 3.58 3.71 15.04
CA PRO A 115 4.04 3.07 13.81
C PRO A 115 3.41 1.69 13.62
N PHE A 116 3.30 1.25 12.37
CA PHE A 116 3.00 -0.13 12.01
C PHE A 116 3.82 -0.57 10.79
N ALA A 117 4.11 -1.87 10.70
CA ALA A 117 4.75 -2.45 9.53
C ALA A 117 3.69 -2.87 8.50
N LEU A 118 3.93 -2.58 7.22
CA LEU A 118 3.09 -2.96 6.10
C LEU A 118 3.93 -3.79 5.12
N VAL A 119 3.49 -5.02 4.86
CA VAL A 119 4.16 -5.90 3.89
C VAL A 119 3.19 -6.26 2.78
N VAL A 120 3.59 -5.99 1.54
CA VAL A 120 2.78 -6.26 0.36
C VAL A 120 3.55 -7.13 -0.61
N SER A 121 2.98 -8.28 -0.94
CA SER A 121 3.48 -9.13 -2.01
C SER A 121 2.70 -8.84 -3.28
N VAL A 122 3.40 -8.41 -4.32
CA VAL A 122 2.84 -8.10 -5.64
C VAL A 122 3.33 -9.14 -6.63
N ASP A 123 2.42 -9.75 -7.37
CA ASP A 123 2.72 -10.43 -8.62
C ASP A 123 1.97 -9.79 -9.79
N ARG A 124 2.05 -10.41 -10.97
CA ARG A 124 1.46 -9.85 -12.19
C ARG A 124 -0.07 -9.74 -12.16
N LEU A 125 -0.73 -10.42 -11.23
CA LEU A 125 -2.20 -10.54 -11.18
C LEU A 125 -2.79 -10.17 -9.82
N SER A 126 -2.02 -10.25 -8.74
CA SER A 126 -2.51 -10.13 -7.37
C SER A 126 -1.61 -9.27 -6.50
N VAL A 127 -2.25 -8.62 -5.53
CA VAL A 127 -1.61 -7.86 -4.46
C VAL A 127 -2.15 -8.41 -3.16
N GLU A 128 -1.26 -8.99 -2.35
CA GLU A 128 -1.59 -9.61 -1.08
C GLU A 128 -1.03 -8.77 0.08
N LEU A 129 -1.91 -8.33 0.96
CA LEU A 129 -1.57 -7.65 2.21
C LEU A 129 -1.22 -8.72 3.25
N LEU A 130 0.05 -8.76 3.66
CA LEU A 130 0.52 -9.62 4.75
C LEU A 130 0.42 -8.80 6.03
N GLU A 131 -0.41 -9.26 6.97
CA GLU A 131 -0.95 -8.48 8.10
C GLU A 131 0.03 -7.50 8.76
N PRO A 132 -0.43 -6.27 9.09
CA PRO A 132 0.37 -5.34 9.86
C PRO A 132 0.58 -5.87 11.29
N ARG A 133 1.84 -5.90 11.74
CA ARG A 133 2.20 -6.19 13.14
C ARG A 133 2.49 -4.91 13.91
#